data_AF-A0A7X7MJK6-F1
#
_entry.id   AF-A0A7X7MJK6-F1
#
_cell.length_a   1.000
_cell.length_b   1.000
_cell.length_c   1.000
_cell.angle_alpha   90.00
_cell.angle_beta   90.00
_cell.angle_gamma   90.00
#
_symmetry.space_group_name_H-M   'P 1'
#
loop_
_entity.id
_entity.type
_entity.pdbx_description
1 polymer ?
#
loop_
_entity_poly.entity_id
_entity_poly.type
_entity_poly.pdbx_seq_one_letter_code
_entity_poly.pdbx_strand_id
1 'polypeptide(L)'
;MGGMLKNLWASTGINNFIVMTKLDWTLGIGRVIMIGVGLLLVYLAIFKGFEPLLLLPIGFGAVMSNIPLADIAGPDGILGILFQGVNLGIYPLLIFMGVGAMTDFGPLIANPKTALLGGAAQLGIFGALCGAVLISHFTPDYIINFSLKDAASIGIIGGADGPTAIFLASRLSPNLLGSIAVAAYSYMALVPIIFPPIIKALIPVHERKIKMSQLRKVTKLEKVVFPIFITLLCCLLLPDAGPLISMLMLGNLMRECMCVDRLSDTAQNALINIVTIFLG
;
A
#
# COMPACT_ATOMS: atom_id res chain seq x y z
N MET A 1 -25.93 -0.03 44.65
CA MET A 1 -24.66 0.57 44.13
C MET A 1 -23.63 -0.49 43.69
N GLY A 2 -23.40 -1.57 44.44
CA GLY A 2 -22.41 -2.61 44.07
C GLY A 2 -22.67 -3.38 42.76
N GLY A 3 -23.93 -3.63 42.38
CA GLY A 3 -24.25 -4.26 41.08
C GLY A 3 -23.99 -3.35 39.87
N MET A 4 -24.20 -2.04 40.02
CA MET A 4 -23.95 -1.05 38.96
C MET A 4 -22.45 -0.84 38.74
N LEU A 5 -21.65 -0.84 39.82
CA LEU A 5 -20.19 -0.81 39.74
C LEU A 5 -19.59 -2.09 39.15
N LYS A 6 -20.18 -3.26 39.45
CA LYS A 6 -19.80 -4.53 38.81
C LYS A 6 -20.15 -4.57 37.32
N ASN A 7 -21.29 -4.02 36.93
CA ASN A 7 -21.68 -3.91 35.52
C ASN A 7 -20.82 -2.88 34.76
N LEU A 8 -20.48 -1.76 35.39
CA LEU A 8 -19.52 -0.80 34.85
C LEU A 8 -18.14 -1.45 34.65
N TRP A 9 -17.65 -2.17 35.67
CA TRP A 9 -16.40 -2.93 35.56
C TRP A 9 -16.47 -3.99 34.45
N ALA A 10 -17.59 -4.72 34.31
CA ALA A 10 -17.83 -5.66 33.22
C ALA A 10 -17.84 -5.01 31.82
N SER A 11 -18.30 -3.77 31.72
CA SER A 11 -18.34 -2.99 30.47
C SER A 11 -17.02 -2.28 30.14
N THR A 12 -16.01 -2.32 31.01
CA THR A 12 -14.71 -1.71 30.72
C THR A 12 -13.86 -2.60 29.82
N GLY A 13 -13.17 -2.00 28.84
CA GLY A 13 -12.22 -2.71 27.98
C GLY A 13 -11.10 -3.42 28.76
N ILE A 14 -10.73 -2.89 29.93
CA ILE A 14 -9.69 -3.45 30.81
C ILE A 14 -10.10 -4.82 31.37
N ASN A 15 -11.34 -4.95 31.89
CA ASN A 15 -11.84 -6.22 32.39
C ASN A 15 -12.02 -7.24 31.24
N ASN A 16 -12.41 -6.76 30.06
CA ASN A 16 -12.57 -7.62 28.89
C ASN A 16 -11.22 -8.14 28.38
N PHE A 17 -10.14 -7.34 28.39
CA PHE A 17 -8.79 -7.84 28.13
C PHE A 17 -8.41 -8.99 29.08
N ILE A 18 -8.69 -8.84 30.38
CA ILE A 18 -8.35 -9.84 31.40
C ILE A 18 -9.20 -11.12 31.22
N VAL A 19 -10.47 -10.99 30.82
CA VAL A 19 -11.37 -12.13 30.55
C VAL A 19 -11.01 -12.82 29.22
N MET A 20 -10.76 -12.08 28.15
CA MET A 20 -10.35 -12.63 26.85
C MET A 20 -8.97 -13.30 26.90
N THR A 21 -8.03 -12.77 27.70
CA THR A 21 -6.73 -13.40 27.96
C THR A 21 -6.85 -14.78 28.61
N LYS A 22 -7.94 -15.03 29.36
CA LYS A 22 -8.20 -16.35 29.97
C LYS A 22 -8.83 -17.36 29.00
N LEU A 23 -9.37 -16.91 27.87
CA LEU A 23 -10.04 -17.74 26.87
C LEU A 23 -9.11 -18.11 25.72
N ASP A 24 -8.39 -17.13 25.17
CA ASP A 24 -7.48 -17.33 24.04
C ASP A 24 -6.34 -16.30 24.06
N TRP A 25 -5.10 -16.77 23.84
CA TRP A 25 -3.92 -15.90 23.86
C TRP A 25 -3.97 -14.82 22.77
N THR A 26 -4.52 -15.15 21.60
CA THR A 26 -4.69 -14.24 20.44
C THR A 26 -5.71 -13.14 20.72
N LEU A 27 -6.80 -13.47 21.42
CA LEU A 27 -7.89 -12.55 21.75
C LEU A 27 -7.56 -11.60 22.91
N GLY A 28 -6.74 -12.06 23.87
CA GLY A 28 -6.27 -11.23 24.99
C GLY A 28 -4.94 -10.53 24.72
N ILE A 29 -3.84 -11.26 24.89
CA ILE A 29 -2.46 -10.71 24.81
C ILE A 29 -2.13 -10.27 23.37
N GLY A 30 -2.63 -10.98 22.36
CA GLY A 30 -2.43 -10.62 20.95
C GLY A 30 -2.91 -9.21 20.64
N ARG A 31 -4.10 -8.81 21.11
CA ARG A 31 -4.64 -7.45 20.93
C ARG A 31 -3.81 -6.39 21.63
N VAL A 32 -3.28 -6.68 22.83
CA VAL A 32 -2.38 -5.76 23.55
C VAL A 32 -1.07 -5.56 22.78
N ILE A 33 -0.50 -6.63 22.22
CA ILE A 33 0.70 -6.54 21.37
C ILE A 33 0.40 -5.70 20.13
N MET A 34 -0.75 -5.90 19.48
CA MET A 34 -1.14 -5.13 18.30
C MET A 34 -1.36 -3.64 18.60
N ILE A 35 -1.88 -3.29 19.78
CA ILE A 35 -1.92 -1.90 20.23
C ILE A 35 -0.49 -1.34 20.39
N GLY A 36 0.42 -2.12 20.97
CA GLY A 36 1.84 -1.75 21.07
C GLY A 36 2.47 -1.50 19.69
N VAL A 37 2.19 -2.37 18.71
CA VAL A 37 2.63 -2.19 17.32
C VAL A 37 2.00 -0.94 16.70
N GLY A 38 0.70 -0.71 16.89
CA GLY A 38 0.01 0.50 16.40
C GLY A 38 0.63 1.79 16.95
N LEU A 39 0.93 1.83 18.25
CA LEU A 39 1.64 2.96 18.88
C LEU A 39 3.06 3.12 18.34
N LEU A 40 3.76 2.03 18.03
CA LEU A 40 5.07 2.08 17.39
C LEU A 40 4.97 2.66 15.97
N LEU A 41 3.96 2.28 15.19
CA LEU A 41 3.73 2.85 13.85
C LEU A 41 3.42 4.35 13.92
N VAL A 42 2.58 4.77 14.88
CA VAL A 42 2.31 6.19 15.15
C VAL A 42 3.61 6.94 15.53
N TYR A 43 4.44 6.34 16.37
CA TYR A 43 5.75 6.91 16.74
C TYR A 43 6.67 7.05 15.51
N LEU A 44 6.76 6.02 14.66
CA LEU A 44 7.56 6.04 13.44
C LEU A 44 7.08 7.11 12.46
N ALA A 45 5.76 7.25 12.30
CA ALA A 45 5.15 8.26 11.44
C ALA A 45 5.45 9.69 11.93
N ILE A 46 5.27 9.96 13.23
CA ILE A 46 5.40 11.31 13.79
C ILE A 46 6.87 11.73 13.99
N PHE A 47 7.68 10.88 14.64
CA PHE A 47 9.03 11.27 15.07
C PHE A 47 10.08 11.01 14.01
N LYS A 48 9.91 9.96 13.20
CA LYS A 48 10.88 9.61 12.15
C LYS A 48 10.42 9.99 10.75
N GLY A 49 9.18 10.48 10.60
CA GLY A 49 8.65 10.93 9.31
C GLY A 49 8.54 9.81 8.27
N PHE A 50 8.40 8.56 8.70
CA PHE A 50 8.20 7.44 7.78
C PHE A 50 6.77 7.48 7.23
N GLU A 51 6.64 7.81 5.96
CA GLU A 51 5.37 7.92 5.21
C GLU A 51 4.16 8.36 6.06
N PRO A 52 4.23 9.55 6.66
CA PRO A 52 3.31 9.95 7.71
C PRO A 52 1.86 10.06 7.22
N LEU A 53 1.65 10.31 5.92
CA LEU A 53 0.32 10.45 5.32
C LEU A 53 -0.50 9.16 5.42
N LEU A 54 0.14 7.99 5.36
CA LEU A 54 -0.51 6.68 5.36
C LEU A 54 -0.23 5.92 6.66
N LEU A 55 1.01 5.95 7.14
CA LEU A 55 1.41 5.19 8.32
C LEU A 55 0.74 5.67 9.61
N LEU A 56 0.40 6.96 9.71
CA LEU A 56 -0.29 7.51 10.87
C LEU A 56 -1.75 7.03 10.96
N PRO A 57 -2.60 7.17 9.92
CA PRO A 57 -3.92 6.54 9.91
C PRO A 57 -3.88 5.03 10.17
N ILE A 58 -2.97 4.30 9.52
CA ILE A 58 -2.79 2.84 9.71
C ILE A 58 -2.45 2.51 11.18
N GLY A 59 -1.51 3.23 11.78
CA GLY A 59 -1.13 3.03 13.17
C GLY A 59 -2.28 3.32 14.14
N PHE A 60 -3.03 4.40 13.89
CA PHE A 60 -4.20 4.76 14.69
C PHE A 60 -5.35 3.75 14.53
N GLY A 61 -5.64 3.34 13.30
CA GLY A 61 -6.62 2.30 12.98
C GLY A 61 -6.26 0.96 13.63
N ALA A 62 -4.98 0.60 13.66
CA ALA A 62 -4.49 -0.60 14.35
C ALA A 62 -4.74 -0.53 15.87
N VAL A 63 -4.52 0.63 16.50
CA VAL A 63 -4.85 0.80 17.94
C VAL A 63 -6.34 0.64 18.15
N MET A 64 -7.17 1.38 17.39
CA MET A 64 -8.63 1.40 17.57
C MET A 64 -9.30 0.04 17.29
N SER A 65 -8.82 -0.69 16.28
CA SER A 65 -9.35 -2.01 15.91
C SER A 65 -9.10 -3.08 16.99
N ASN A 66 -8.11 -2.86 17.85
CA ASN A 66 -7.71 -3.82 18.89
C ASN A 66 -8.25 -3.48 20.28
N ILE A 67 -9.01 -2.39 20.44
CA ILE A 67 -9.69 -2.06 21.71
C ILE A 67 -10.93 -2.97 21.88
N PRO A 68 -10.97 -3.87 22.89
CA PRO A 68 -12.08 -4.77 23.12
C PRO A 68 -13.33 -3.98 23.55
N LEU A 69 -14.50 -4.56 23.27
CA LEU A 69 -15.84 -4.00 23.53
C LEU A 69 -16.24 -2.77 22.70
N ALA A 70 -15.30 -2.10 22.04
CA ALA A 70 -15.62 -0.95 21.18
C ALA A 70 -16.17 -1.38 19.80
N ASP A 71 -15.82 -2.59 19.34
CA ASP A 71 -16.24 -3.22 18.08
C ASP A 71 -16.17 -2.30 16.84
N ILE A 72 -15.23 -1.35 16.86
CA ILE A 72 -15.06 -0.31 15.83
C ILE A 72 -14.71 -0.94 14.47
N ALA A 73 -14.01 -2.07 14.50
CA ALA A 73 -13.65 -2.87 13.33
C ALA A 73 -14.62 -4.04 13.06
N GLY A 74 -15.71 -4.14 13.83
CA GLY A 74 -16.78 -5.11 13.58
C GLY A 74 -17.54 -4.80 12.28
N PRO A 75 -18.42 -5.70 11.80
CA PRO A 75 -19.13 -5.56 10.53
C PRO A 75 -19.94 -4.26 10.41
N ASP A 76 -20.53 -3.81 11.52
CA ASP A 76 -21.32 -2.58 11.64
C ASP A 76 -20.50 -1.39 12.20
N GLY A 77 -19.24 -1.64 12.55
CA GLY A 77 -18.32 -0.62 13.05
C GLY A 77 -17.80 0.26 11.91
N ILE A 78 -17.47 1.51 12.23
CA ILE A 78 -17.05 2.49 11.20
C ILE A 78 -15.83 2.03 10.41
N LEU A 79 -14.85 1.37 11.05
CA LEU A 79 -13.68 0.84 10.36
C LEU A 79 -14.04 -0.38 9.50
N GLY A 80 -14.98 -1.22 9.95
CA GLY A 80 -15.49 -2.35 9.16
C GLY A 80 -16.22 -1.90 7.91
N ILE A 81 -17.05 -0.85 8.00
CA ILE A 81 -17.75 -0.25 6.85
C ILE A 81 -16.75 0.38 5.87
N LEU A 82 -15.79 1.16 6.36
CA LEU A 82 -14.73 1.73 5.52
C LEU A 82 -13.90 0.63 4.85
N PHE A 83 -13.59 -0.46 5.56
CA PHE A 83 -12.84 -1.59 5.02
C PHE A 83 -13.55 -2.26 3.83
N GLN A 84 -14.88 -2.18 3.72
CA GLN A 84 -15.60 -2.66 2.54
C GLN A 84 -15.14 -1.92 1.26
N GLY A 85 -14.77 -0.64 1.35
CA GLY A 85 -14.21 0.11 0.22
C GLY A 85 -12.87 -0.44 -0.26
N VAL A 86 -12.06 -1.02 0.64
CA VAL A 86 -10.82 -1.73 0.31
C VAL A 86 -11.11 -3.08 -0.34
N ASN A 87 -12.07 -3.84 0.19
CA ASN A 87 -12.49 -5.13 -0.37
C ASN A 87 -13.10 -4.99 -1.78
N LEU A 88 -13.87 -3.94 -2.01
CA LEU A 88 -14.42 -3.60 -3.33
C LEU A 88 -13.34 -3.05 -4.27
N GLY A 89 -12.15 -2.73 -3.77
CA GLY A 89 -11.02 -2.21 -4.54
C GLY A 89 -11.20 -0.74 -4.96
N ILE A 90 -12.13 0.00 -4.36
CA ILE A 90 -12.45 1.38 -4.76
C ILE A 90 -11.32 2.33 -4.36
N TYR A 91 -10.85 2.25 -3.11
CA TYR A 91 -9.84 3.19 -2.61
C TYR A 91 -8.49 3.10 -3.32
N PRO A 92 -7.90 1.90 -3.56
CA PRO A 92 -6.67 1.81 -4.34
C PRO A 92 -6.80 2.43 -5.72
N LEU A 93 -7.93 2.20 -6.42
CA LEU A 93 -8.18 2.75 -7.76
C LEU A 93 -8.27 4.29 -7.75
N LEU A 94 -8.90 4.88 -6.74
CA LEU A 94 -8.95 6.33 -6.58
C LEU A 94 -7.57 6.92 -6.23
N ILE A 95 -6.76 6.22 -5.43
CA ILE A 95 -5.37 6.63 -5.17
C ILE A 95 -4.56 6.58 -6.48
N PHE A 96 -4.70 5.53 -7.30
CA PHE A 96 -4.05 5.46 -8.62
C PHE A 96 -4.42 6.64 -9.52
N MET A 97 -5.69 7.07 -9.51
CA MET A 97 -6.10 8.27 -10.24
C MET A 97 -5.36 9.52 -9.75
N GLY A 98 -5.24 9.71 -8.43
CA GLY A 98 -4.49 10.83 -7.86
C GLY A 98 -2.99 10.77 -8.19
N VAL A 99 -2.37 9.59 -8.07
CA VAL A 99 -0.97 9.35 -8.46
C VAL A 99 -0.75 9.66 -9.94
N GLY A 100 -1.70 9.27 -10.81
CA GLY A 100 -1.69 9.58 -12.22
C GLY A 100 -1.74 11.08 -12.52
N ALA A 101 -2.56 11.83 -11.77
CA ALA A 101 -2.64 13.28 -11.87
C ALA A 101 -1.36 13.98 -11.39
N MET A 102 -0.61 13.39 -10.45
CA MET A 102 0.68 13.91 -9.97
C MET A 102 1.87 13.55 -10.85
N THR A 103 1.77 12.50 -11.67
CA THR A 103 2.90 11.94 -12.44
C THR A 103 3.13 12.68 -13.76
N ASP A 104 4.39 13.09 -14.02
CA ASP A 104 4.82 13.58 -15.33
C ASP A 104 5.46 12.44 -16.14
N PHE A 105 4.81 12.03 -17.22
CA PHE A 105 5.32 11.01 -18.15
C PHE A 105 6.28 11.57 -19.21
N GLY A 106 6.53 12.88 -19.23
CA GLY A 106 7.48 13.52 -20.15
C GLY A 106 8.84 12.81 -20.21
N PRO A 107 9.50 12.52 -19.08
CA PRO A 107 10.77 11.79 -19.08
C PRO A 107 10.68 10.37 -19.66
N LEU A 108 9.58 9.65 -19.42
CA LEU A 108 9.36 8.30 -19.94
C LEU A 108 9.15 8.33 -21.46
N ILE A 109 8.31 9.26 -21.94
CA ILE A 109 8.05 9.46 -23.37
C ILE A 109 9.32 9.93 -24.09
N ALA A 110 10.14 10.74 -23.44
CA ALA A 110 11.38 11.26 -24.01
C ALA A 110 12.42 10.16 -24.27
N ASN A 111 12.55 9.19 -23.37
CA ASN A 111 13.43 8.04 -23.54
C ASN A 111 12.71 6.72 -23.21
N PRO A 112 11.96 6.14 -24.17
CA PRO A 112 11.17 4.93 -23.92
C PRO A 112 11.98 3.71 -23.46
N LYS A 113 13.30 3.68 -23.71
CA LYS A 113 14.17 2.60 -23.22
C LYS A 113 14.19 2.51 -21.70
N THR A 114 13.87 3.59 -20.98
CA THR A 114 13.74 3.55 -19.52
C THR A 114 12.56 2.70 -19.05
N ALA A 115 11.56 2.45 -19.90
CA ALA A 115 10.48 1.51 -19.60
C ALA A 115 10.99 0.07 -19.40
N LEU A 116 12.05 -0.33 -20.12
CA LEU A 116 12.68 -1.64 -19.94
C LEU A 116 13.37 -1.77 -18.57
N LEU A 117 13.96 -0.68 -18.07
CA LEU A 117 14.49 -0.64 -16.70
C LEU A 117 13.37 -0.82 -15.68
N GLY A 118 12.21 -0.19 -15.92
CA GLY A 118 10.99 -0.41 -15.12
C GLY A 118 10.52 -1.87 -15.14
N GLY A 119 10.56 -2.52 -16.31
CA GLY A 119 10.25 -3.95 -16.44
C GLY A 119 11.23 -4.84 -15.66
N ALA A 120 12.53 -4.55 -15.74
CA ALA A 120 13.55 -5.28 -14.97
C ALA A 120 13.39 -5.06 -13.45
N ALA A 121 12.94 -3.88 -13.02
CA ALA A 121 12.67 -3.61 -11.60
C ALA A 121 11.59 -4.54 -11.02
N GLN A 122 10.64 -5.01 -11.85
CA GLN A 122 9.60 -5.95 -11.42
C GLN A 122 10.12 -7.37 -11.14
N LEU A 123 11.38 -7.69 -11.47
CA LEU A 123 11.99 -8.95 -11.04
C LEU A 123 12.04 -9.10 -9.52
N GLY A 124 12.01 -7.98 -8.78
CA GLY A 124 11.87 -7.98 -7.32
C GLY A 124 10.60 -8.67 -6.84
N ILE A 125 9.49 -8.56 -7.58
CA ILE A 125 8.22 -9.24 -7.27
C ILE A 125 8.41 -10.76 -7.32
N PHE A 126 8.99 -11.25 -8.41
CA PHE A 126 9.25 -12.68 -8.58
C PHE A 126 10.27 -13.20 -7.56
N GLY A 127 11.29 -12.40 -7.23
CA GLY A 127 12.25 -12.73 -6.18
C GLY A 127 11.58 -12.90 -4.82
N ALA A 128 10.70 -11.98 -4.43
CA ALA A 128 9.95 -12.06 -3.17
C ALA A 128 8.95 -13.22 -3.17
N LEU A 129 8.25 -13.48 -4.29
CA LEU A 129 7.35 -14.62 -4.46
C LEU A 129 8.11 -15.94 -4.30
N CYS A 130 9.20 -16.13 -5.05
CA CYS A 130 10.04 -17.32 -4.96
C CYS A 130 10.60 -17.50 -3.54
N GLY A 131 11.02 -16.41 -2.90
CA GLY A 131 11.45 -16.42 -1.50
C GLY A 131 10.37 -16.93 -0.55
N ALA A 132 9.13 -16.42 -0.67
CA ALA A 132 8.00 -16.86 0.16
C ALA A 132 7.64 -18.33 -0.05
N VAL A 133 7.66 -18.81 -1.30
CA VAL A 133 7.43 -20.22 -1.63
C VAL A 133 8.55 -21.10 -1.08
N LEU A 134 9.82 -20.71 -1.23
CA LEU A 134 10.97 -21.45 -0.71
C LEU A 134 10.94 -21.55 0.81
N ILE A 135 10.63 -20.45 1.51
CA ILE A 135 10.48 -20.46 2.97
C ILE A 135 9.39 -21.45 3.38
N SER A 136 8.26 -21.48 2.67
CA SER A 136 7.18 -22.42 2.96
C SER A 136 7.57 -23.88 2.70
N HIS A 137 8.45 -24.13 1.73
CA HIS A 137 8.93 -25.48 1.43
C HIS A 137 10.01 -25.98 2.40
N PHE A 138 10.87 -25.09 2.90
CA PHE A 138 11.96 -25.44 3.84
C PHE A 138 11.52 -25.41 5.31
N THR A 139 10.41 -24.76 5.63
CA THR A 139 9.90 -24.64 6.99
C THR A 139 8.83 -25.69 7.25
N PRO A 140 8.78 -26.34 8.43
CA PRO A 140 7.68 -27.23 8.78
C PRO A 140 6.32 -26.54 8.69
N ASP A 141 5.30 -27.28 8.22
CA ASP A 141 3.92 -26.78 7.99
C ASP A 141 3.27 -26.10 9.20
N TYR A 142 3.75 -26.38 10.41
CA TYR A 142 3.21 -25.81 11.65
C TYR A 142 3.77 -24.40 12.00
N ILE A 143 4.82 -23.91 11.32
CA ILE A 143 5.44 -22.62 11.63
C ILE A 143 5.06 -21.56 10.58
N ILE A 144 5.30 -21.84 9.29
CA ILE A 144 4.98 -20.93 8.18
C ILE A 144 4.51 -21.78 7.00
N ASN A 145 3.24 -21.62 6.63
CA ASN A 145 2.68 -22.20 5.40
C ASN A 145 2.00 -21.09 4.61
N PHE A 146 2.66 -20.59 3.57
CA PHE A 146 2.05 -19.65 2.63
C PHE A 146 1.46 -20.42 1.45
N SER A 147 0.17 -20.19 1.19
CA SER A 147 -0.43 -20.58 -0.08
C SER A 147 0.27 -19.84 -1.23
N LEU A 148 0.16 -20.38 -2.45
CA LEU A 148 0.63 -19.66 -3.64
C LEU A 148 -0.02 -18.26 -3.76
N LYS A 149 -1.29 -18.11 -3.32
CA LYS A 149 -1.97 -16.82 -3.28
C LYS A 149 -1.35 -15.86 -2.27
N ASP A 150 -1.00 -16.35 -1.09
CA ASP A 150 -0.33 -15.57 -0.04
C ASP A 150 1.07 -15.14 -0.50
N ALA A 151 1.83 -16.06 -1.07
CA ALA A 151 3.15 -15.80 -1.63
C ALA A 151 3.08 -14.78 -2.79
N ALA A 152 2.04 -14.83 -3.63
CA ALA A 152 1.81 -13.84 -4.67
C ALA A 152 1.49 -12.46 -4.10
N SER A 153 0.67 -12.37 -3.05
CA SER A 153 0.39 -11.11 -2.36
C SER A 153 1.62 -10.51 -1.66
N ILE A 154 2.44 -11.35 -1.02
CA ILE A 154 3.73 -10.94 -0.44
C ILE A 154 4.70 -10.46 -1.54
N GLY A 155 4.70 -11.16 -2.68
CA GLY A 155 5.55 -10.83 -3.83
C GLY A 155 5.40 -9.39 -4.30
N ILE A 156 4.18 -8.84 -4.32
CA ILE A 156 3.92 -7.47 -4.81
C ILE A 156 4.65 -6.39 -4.01
N ILE A 157 5.00 -6.66 -2.74
CA ILE A 157 5.82 -5.73 -1.94
C ILE A 157 7.14 -5.41 -2.68
N GLY A 158 7.71 -6.37 -3.41
CA GLY A 158 8.91 -6.20 -4.22
C GLY A 158 8.76 -5.21 -5.39
N GLY A 159 7.54 -4.86 -5.78
CA GLY A 159 7.24 -3.84 -6.78
C GLY A 159 7.32 -2.41 -6.24
N ALA A 160 7.43 -2.25 -4.91
CA ALA A 160 7.48 -0.95 -4.21
C ALA A 160 6.32 0.00 -4.57
N ASP A 161 5.13 -0.57 -4.81
CA ASP A 161 3.89 0.18 -5.07
C ASP A 161 2.78 -0.21 -4.08
N GLY A 162 2.51 0.68 -3.11
CA GLY A 162 1.65 0.41 -1.95
C GLY A 162 0.18 0.23 -2.34
N PRO A 163 -0.42 1.15 -3.11
CA PRO A 163 -1.79 0.98 -3.61
C PRO A 163 -1.98 -0.33 -4.42
N THR A 164 -1.01 -0.73 -5.25
CA THR A 164 -1.10 -2.03 -5.96
C THR A 164 -1.01 -3.21 -5.00
N ALA A 165 -0.13 -3.15 -4.00
CA ALA A 165 0.01 -4.19 -2.98
C ALA A 165 -1.30 -4.39 -2.21
N ILE A 166 -1.96 -3.30 -1.81
CA ILE A 166 -3.25 -3.37 -1.10
C ILE A 166 -4.34 -3.93 -2.02
N PHE A 167 -4.41 -3.47 -3.27
CA PHE A 167 -5.40 -3.94 -4.24
C PHE A 167 -5.28 -5.43 -4.52
N LEU A 168 -4.06 -5.95 -4.68
CA LEU A 168 -3.88 -7.37 -4.94
C LEU A 168 -4.07 -8.21 -3.67
N ALA A 169 -3.58 -7.75 -2.53
CA ALA A 169 -3.77 -8.43 -1.25
C ALA A 169 -5.26 -8.55 -0.89
N SER A 170 -6.08 -7.52 -1.13
CA SER A 170 -7.52 -7.60 -0.86
C SER A 170 -8.27 -8.62 -1.72
N ARG A 171 -7.71 -9.00 -2.88
CA ARG A 171 -8.29 -10.01 -3.78
C ARG A 171 -7.71 -11.41 -3.58
N LEU A 172 -6.42 -11.52 -3.30
CA LEU A 172 -5.71 -12.80 -3.22
C LEU A 172 -5.56 -13.32 -1.79
N SER A 173 -5.25 -12.46 -0.82
CA SER A 173 -5.04 -12.83 0.58
C SER A 173 -5.51 -11.74 1.55
N PRO A 174 -6.83 -11.63 1.79
CA PRO A 174 -7.39 -10.63 2.71
C PRO A 174 -6.84 -10.75 4.13
N ASN A 175 -6.49 -11.97 4.55
CA ASN A 175 -5.96 -12.25 5.88
C ASN A 175 -4.58 -11.61 6.12
N LEU A 176 -3.76 -11.47 5.07
CA LEU A 176 -2.43 -10.88 5.15
C LEU A 176 -2.40 -9.38 4.80
N LEU A 177 -3.54 -8.79 4.40
CA LEU A 177 -3.61 -7.41 3.93
C LEU A 177 -2.98 -6.43 4.92
N GLY A 178 -3.32 -6.53 6.21
CA GLY A 178 -2.78 -5.64 7.24
C GLY A 178 -1.26 -5.72 7.34
N SER A 179 -0.70 -6.94 7.37
CA SER A 179 0.75 -7.16 7.43
C SER A 179 1.46 -6.68 6.16
N ILE A 180 0.86 -6.92 4.99
CA ILE A 180 1.41 -6.50 3.69
C ILE A 180 1.40 -4.98 3.57
N ALA A 181 0.30 -4.32 3.94
CA ALA A 181 0.18 -2.85 3.87
C ALA A 181 1.22 -2.17 4.78
N VAL A 182 1.33 -2.62 6.03
CA VAL A 182 2.33 -2.09 6.99
C VAL A 182 3.75 -2.31 6.47
N ALA A 183 4.06 -3.50 5.96
CA ALA A 183 5.38 -3.81 5.42
C ALA A 183 5.71 -2.99 4.17
N ALA A 184 4.77 -2.87 3.22
CA ALA A 184 4.97 -2.15 1.97
C ALA A 184 5.36 -0.68 2.23
N TYR A 185 4.56 0.05 3.01
CA TYR A 185 4.82 1.46 3.30
C TYR A 185 6.03 1.66 4.22
N SER A 186 6.25 0.76 5.19
CA SER A 186 7.46 0.81 6.02
C SER A 186 8.73 0.62 5.19
N TYR A 187 8.74 -0.31 4.24
CA TYR A 187 9.90 -0.56 3.38
C TYR A 187 10.13 0.52 2.34
N MET A 188 9.08 1.12 1.78
CA MET A 188 9.20 2.29 0.90
C MET A 188 9.89 3.45 1.62
N ALA A 189 9.51 3.70 2.87
CA ALA A 189 10.11 4.74 3.69
C ALA A 189 11.58 4.43 4.07
N LEU A 190 12.00 3.16 4.01
CA LEU A 190 13.38 2.71 4.25
C LEU A 190 14.25 2.72 2.98
N VAL A 191 13.69 2.98 1.79
CA VAL A 191 14.45 3.05 0.53
C VAL A 191 15.67 3.98 0.62
N PRO A 192 15.61 5.19 1.21
CA PRO A 192 16.80 6.05 1.35
C PRO A 192 17.91 5.46 2.22
N ILE A 193 17.60 4.48 3.06
CA ILE A 193 18.58 3.79 3.94
C ILE A 193 19.12 2.54 3.23
N ILE A 194 18.25 1.76 2.60
CA ILE A 194 18.58 0.48 1.98
C ILE A 194 19.25 0.67 0.61
N PHE A 195 18.79 1.63 -0.19
CA PHE A 195 19.20 1.78 -1.59
C PHE A 195 20.65 2.29 -1.77
N PRO A 196 21.11 3.35 -1.06
CA PRO A 196 22.48 3.85 -1.22
C PRO A 196 23.60 2.84 -0.95
N PRO A 197 23.57 1.97 0.08
CA PRO A 197 24.63 0.99 0.30
C PRO A 197 24.66 -0.08 -0.81
N ILE A 198 23.50 -0.51 -1.31
CA ILE A 198 23.40 -1.47 -2.42
C ILE A 198 24.06 -0.90 -3.68
N ILE A 199 23.75 0.35 -4.03
CA ILE A 199 24.37 1.04 -5.18
C ILE A 199 25.89 1.19 -4.99
N LYS A 200 26.33 1.49 -3.76
CA LYS A 200 27.76 1.59 -3.45
C LYS A 200 28.50 0.26 -3.57
N ALA A 201 27.83 -0.87 -3.33
CA ALA A 201 28.39 -2.21 -3.42
C ALA A 201 28.41 -2.76 -4.84
N LEU A 202 27.34 -2.57 -5.62
CA LEU A 202 27.17 -3.18 -6.95
C LEU A 202 27.73 -2.35 -8.10
N ILE A 203 27.53 -1.03 -8.09
CA ILE A 203 27.82 -0.19 -9.27
C ILE A 203 29.21 0.43 -9.13
N PRO A 204 30.16 0.24 -10.05
CA PRO A 204 31.50 0.84 -9.94
C PRO A 204 31.48 2.37 -10.12
N VAL A 205 32.48 3.06 -9.56
CA VAL A 205 32.53 4.55 -9.54
C VAL A 205 32.57 5.17 -10.93
N HIS A 206 33.13 4.48 -11.94
CA HIS A 206 33.21 4.99 -13.30
C HIS A 206 31.83 5.06 -13.98
N GLU A 207 30.93 4.09 -13.73
CA GLU A 207 29.55 4.11 -14.23
C GLU A 207 28.70 5.18 -13.54
N ARG A 208 28.90 5.40 -12.24
CA ARG A 208 28.19 6.46 -11.48
C ARG A 208 28.49 7.87 -11.97
N LYS A 209 29.57 8.07 -12.75
CA LYS A 209 30.01 9.37 -13.28
C LYS A 209 29.60 9.61 -14.74
N ILE A 210 28.85 8.68 -15.35
CA ILE A 210 28.34 8.85 -16.72
C ILE A 210 27.42 10.07 -16.77
N LYS A 211 27.71 11.01 -17.68
CA LYS A 211 26.86 12.20 -17.88
C LYS A 211 25.59 11.79 -18.62
N MET A 212 24.43 12.05 -18.03
CA MET A 212 23.15 11.85 -18.69
C MET A 212 22.93 12.92 -19.76
N SER A 213 22.56 12.48 -20.97
CA SER A 213 22.18 13.39 -22.06
C SER A 213 20.86 14.11 -21.76
N GLN A 214 20.70 15.31 -22.30
CA GLN A 214 19.44 16.06 -22.21
C GLN A 214 18.33 15.28 -22.93
N LEU A 215 17.18 15.14 -22.28
CA LEU A 215 16.03 14.45 -22.84
C LEU A 215 15.43 15.23 -24.02
N ARG A 216 14.85 14.53 -25.00
CA ARG A 216 14.15 15.18 -26.11
C ARG A 216 12.95 15.98 -25.59
N LYS A 217 12.63 17.09 -26.26
CA LYS A 217 11.41 17.86 -25.95
C LYS A 217 10.19 17.08 -26.43
N VAL A 218 9.32 16.70 -25.50
CA VAL A 218 8.07 15.97 -25.79
C VAL A 218 6.98 16.97 -26.18
N THR A 219 6.28 16.67 -27.27
CA THR A 219 5.17 17.51 -27.72
C THR A 219 3.93 17.31 -26.85
N LYS A 220 3.06 18.33 -26.77
CA LYS A 220 1.83 18.23 -25.99
C LYS A 220 0.87 17.16 -26.51
N LEU A 221 0.84 16.96 -27.83
CA LEU A 221 0.06 15.88 -28.45
C LEU A 221 0.55 14.50 -28.01
N GLU A 222 1.86 14.27 -27.96
CA GLU A 222 2.40 13.01 -27.44
C GLU A 222 1.98 12.75 -26.00
N LYS A 223 2.01 13.78 -25.14
CA LYS A 223 1.59 13.64 -23.73
C LYS A 223 0.09 13.32 -23.58
N VAL A 224 -0.77 13.89 -24.42
CA VAL A 224 -2.22 13.64 -24.37
C VAL A 224 -2.61 12.29 -24.98
N VAL A 225 -1.95 11.89 -26.07
CA VAL A 225 -2.23 10.60 -26.75
C VAL A 225 -1.69 9.43 -25.94
N PHE A 226 -0.57 9.61 -25.23
CA PHE A 226 0.08 8.58 -24.43
C PHE A 226 -0.87 7.83 -23.46
N PRO A 227 -1.63 8.50 -22.55
CA PRO A 227 -2.51 7.79 -21.62
C PRO A 227 -3.62 7.00 -22.32
N ILE A 228 -4.17 7.53 -23.42
CA ILE A 228 -5.21 6.85 -24.20
C ILE A 228 -4.63 5.59 -24.86
N PHE A 229 -3.46 5.72 -25.48
CA PHE A 229 -2.76 4.62 -26.12
C PHE A 229 -2.38 3.52 -25.14
N ILE A 230 -1.80 3.87 -23.99
CA ILE A 230 -1.42 2.90 -22.95
C ILE A 230 -2.64 2.20 -22.36
N THR A 231 -3.73 2.93 -22.14
CA THR A 231 -4.99 2.32 -21.66
C THR A 231 -5.52 1.29 -22.66
N LEU A 232 -5.59 1.64 -23.94
CA LEU A 232 -6.04 0.71 -24.98
C LEU A 232 -5.10 -0.49 -25.11
N LEU A 233 -3.79 -0.26 -25.11
CA LEU A 233 -2.79 -1.32 -25.20
C LEU A 233 -2.91 -2.29 -24.00
N CYS A 234 -3.05 -1.77 -22.78
CA CYS A 234 -3.19 -2.56 -21.58
C CYS A 234 -4.50 -3.35 -21.57
N CYS A 235 -5.64 -2.72 -21.87
CA CYS A 235 -6.93 -3.41 -21.91
C CYS A 235 -6.99 -4.50 -22.98
N LEU A 236 -6.26 -4.35 -24.10
CA LEU A 236 -6.21 -5.34 -25.17
C LEU A 236 -5.24 -6.49 -24.88
N LEU A 237 -4.09 -6.22 -24.26
CA LEU A 237 -3.07 -7.25 -23.98
C LEU A 237 -3.24 -7.94 -22.63
N LEU A 238 -3.67 -7.21 -21.61
CA LEU A 238 -3.78 -7.69 -20.22
C LEU A 238 -4.98 -7.02 -19.52
N PRO A 239 -6.22 -7.49 -19.78
CA PRO A 239 -7.43 -6.86 -19.26
C PRO A 239 -7.52 -6.86 -17.72
N ASP A 240 -6.89 -7.82 -17.05
CA ASP A 240 -6.90 -7.92 -15.58
C ASP A 240 -6.21 -6.72 -14.90
N ALA A 241 -5.22 -6.11 -15.55
CA ALA A 241 -4.56 -4.88 -15.10
C ALA A 241 -5.31 -3.61 -15.52
N GLY A 242 -6.32 -3.75 -16.38
CA GLY A 242 -7.12 -2.67 -16.97
C GLY A 242 -7.66 -1.68 -15.93
N PRO A 243 -8.28 -2.10 -14.82
CA PRO A 243 -8.79 -1.18 -13.81
C PRO A 243 -7.72 -0.26 -13.20
N LEU A 244 -6.54 -0.80 -12.85
CA LEU A 244 -5.46 -0.03 -12.24
C LEU A 244 -4.84 0.96 -13.24
N ILE A 245 -4.49 0.46 -14.43
CA ILE A 245 -3.84 1.28 -15.46
C ILE A 245 -4.79 2.34 -16.01
N SER A 246 -6.07 2.01 -16.23
CA SER A 246 -7.04 2.99 -16.74
C SER A 246 -7.26 4.14 -15.76
N MET A 247 -7.33 3.87 -14.46
CA MET A 247 -7.49 4.92 -13.44
C MET A 247 -6.24 5.80 -13.32
N LEU A 248 -5.04 5.19 -13.36
CA LEU A 248 -3.77 5.91 -13.42
C LEU A 248 -3.68 6.81 -14.67
N MET A 249 -4.01 6.27 -15.85
CA MET A 249 -3.98 7.00 -17.11
C MET A 249 -5.09 8.07 -17.20
N LEU A 250 -6.25 7.85 -16.58
CA LEU A 250 -7.30 8.87 -16.45
C LEU A 250 -6.80 10.07 -15.64
N GLY A 251 -6.14 9.80 -14.51
CA GLY A 251 -5.44 10.83 -13.74
C GLY A 251 -4.46 11.63 -14.58
N ASN A 252 -3.64 10.93 -15.36
CA ASN A 252 -2.66 11.57 -16.24
C ASN A 252 -3.31 12.39 -17.37
N LEU A 253 -4.39 11.88 -17.97
CA LEU A 253 -5.11 12.59 -19.01
C LEU A 253 -5.72 13.89 -18.47
N MET A 254 -6.30 13.88 -17.26
CA MET A 254 -6.82 15.10 -16.62
C MET A 254 -5.74 16.17 -16.44
N ARG A 255 -4.51 15.76 -16.09
CA ARG A 255 -3.36 16.65 -15.97
C ARG A 255 -2.92 17.24 -17.32
N GLU A 256 -2.84 16.42 -18.37
CA GLU A 256 -2.23 16.83 -19.65
C GLU A 256 -3.22 17.49 -20.63
N CYS A 257 -4.52 17.24 -20.50
CA CYS A 257 -5.55 17.76 -21.41
C CYS A 257 -5.86 19.25 -21.22
N MET A 258 -5.50 19.86 -20.07
CA MET A 258 -5.59 21.31 -19.80
C MET A 258 -6.99 21.92 -19.96
N CYS A 259 -8.03 21.08 -19.98
CA CYS A 259 -9.43 21.49 -20.04
C CYS A 259 -10.18 21.24 -18.73
N VAL A 260 -9.60 20.45 -17.83
CA VAL A 260 -10.22 20.04 -16.56
C VAL A 260 -9.31 20.30 -15.36
N ASP A 261 -8.69 21.48 -15.32
CA ASP A 261 -7.75 21.89 -14.26
C ASP A 261 -8.35 21.71 -12.86
N ARG A 262 -9.62 22.08 -12.66
CA ARG A 262 -10.33 21.90 -11.39
C ARG A 262 -10.44 20.42 -10.97
N LEU A 263 -10.67 19.51 -11.91
CA LEU A 263 -10.74 18.08 -11.63
C LEU A 263 -9.35 17.52 -11.33
N SER A 264 -8.34 17.90 -12.12
CA SER A 264 -6.94 17.52 -11.87
C SER A 264 -6.47 17.98 -10.49
N ASP A 265 -6.75 19.24 -10.13
CA ASP A 265 -6.40 19.80 -8.81
C ASP A 265 -7.13 19.12 -7.67
N THR A 266 -8.40 18.76 -7.87
CA THR A 266 -9.17 18.03 -6.85
C THR A 266 -8.63 16.61 -6.70
N ALA A 267 -8.30 15.92 -7.79
CA ALA A 267 -7.79 14.55 -7.80
C ALA A 267 -6.43 14.43 -7.11
N GLN A 268 -5.49 15.33 -7.41
CA GLN A 268 -4.13 15.30 -6.85
C GLN A 268 -4.03 15.81 -5.41
N ASN A 269 -5.03 16.56 -4.92
CA ASN A 269 -5.03 17.14 -3.57
C ASN A 269 -6.17 16.57 -2.71
N ALA A 270 -7.35 17.18 -2.78
CA ALA A 270 -8.43 16.92 -1.83
C ALA A 270 -8.92 15.47 -1.87
N LEU A 271 -9.14 14.91 -3.07
CA LEU A 271 -9.65 13.56 -3.23
C LEU A 271 -8.65 12.52 -2.71
N ILE A 272 -7.38 12.59 -3.13
CA ILE A 272 -6.37 11.63 -2.66
C ILE A 272 -6.18 11.71 -1.14
N ASN A 273 -6.23 12.91 -0.55
CA ASN A 273 -6.13 13.09 0.90
C ASN A 273 -7.32 12.45 1.64
N ILE A 274 -8.54 12.64 1.14
CA ILE A 274 -9.74 12.03 1.75
C ILE A 274 -9.67 10.50 1.65
N VAL A 275 -9.34 9.97 0.46
CA VAL A 275 -9.27 8.52 0.24
C VAL A 275 -8.13 7.90 1.04
N THR A 276 -7.00 8.59 1.19
CA THR A 276 -5.87 8.16 2.02
C THR A 276 -6.28 8.01 3.49
N ILE A 277 -7.08 8.95 4.02
CA ILE A 277 -7.62 8.86 5.39
C ILE A 277 -8.59 7.68 5.53
N PHE A 278 -9.39 7.36 4.51
CA PHE A 278 -10.32 6.23 4.57
C PHE A 278 -9.63 4.87 4.39
N LEU A 279 -8.51 4.83 3.67
CA LEU A 279 -7.77 3.61 3.39
C LEU A 279 -6.83 3.21 4.53
N GLY A 280 -6.19 4.19 5.17
CA GLY A 280 -5.27 3.92 6.27
C GLY A 280 -5.98 3.75 7.60
#